data_AF-A0A522EAL3-F1
#
_entry.id   AF-A0A522EAL3-F1
#
_cell.length_a   1.000
_cell.length_b   1.000
_cell.length_c   1.000
_cell.angle_alpha   90.00
_cell.angle_beta   90.00
_cell.angle_gamma   90.00
#
_symmetry.space_group_name_H-M   'P 1'
#
loop_
_entity.id
_entity.type
_entity.pdbx_description
1 polymer ?
#
loop_
_entity_poly.entity_id
_entity_poly.type
_entity_poly.pdbx_seq_one_letter_code
_entity_poly.pdbx_strand_id
1 'polypeptide(L)'
;QLGFLSDAFFEIDMITTVPRESFNPIPKTDSVALEISKKPINIMQQLYLQRDKKLKNALREALIKTRKITKKEARIILEKELGNANFLDKNIMSLTVAELEILDKFVTASG
;
A
#
# COMPACT_ATOMS: atom_id res chain seq x y z
N GLN A 1 -9.34 -0.62 2.44
CA GLN A 1 -8.36 0.36 1.91
C GLN A 1 -7.47 0.94 3.00
N LEU A 2 -8.03 1.39 4.15
CA LEU A 2 -7.19 1.86 5.27
C LEU A 2 -6.16 0.81 5.72
N GLY A 3 -6.57 -0.45 5.91
CA GLY A 3 -5.64 -1.53 6.31
C GLY A 3 -4.40 -1.67 5.40
N PHE A 4 -4.59 -1.72 4.08
CA PHE A 4 -3.47 -1.78 3.13
C PHE A 4 -2.59 -0.53 3.14
N LEU A 5 -3.19 0.66 3.28
CA LEU A 5 -2.44 1.91 3.35
C LEU A 5 -1.62 1.96 4.65
N SER A 6 -2.27 1.65 5.76
CA SER A 6 -1.65 1.59 7.08
C SER A 6 -0.49 0.61 7.10
N ASP A 7 -0.68 -0.60 6.58
CA ASP A 7 0.37 -1.62 6.52
C ASP A 7 1.49 -1.27 5.54
N ALA A 8 1.19 -0.63 4.41
CA ALA A 8 2.21 -0.21 3.46
C ALA A 8 3.16 0.85 4.06
N PHE A 9 2.63 1.79 4.85
CA PHE A 9 3.40 2.94 5.36
C PHE A 9 3.96 2.76 6.77
N PHE A 10 3.32 1.91 7.59
CA PHE A 10 3.59 1.84 9.01
C PHE A 10 3.71 0.41 9.52
N GLU A 11 4.54 0.25 10.53
CA GLU A 11 4.47 -0.85 11.48
C GLU A 11 3.58 -0.38 12.64
N ILE A 12 2.61 -1.21 13.02
CA ILE A 12 1.56 -0.83 13.98
C ILE A 12 1.48 -1.92 15.03
N ASP A 13 1.90 -1.58 16.24
CA ASP A 13 1.89 -2.47 17.39
C ASP A 13 0.83 -2.03 18.39
N MET A 14 0.02 -3.00 18.85
CA MET A 14 -0.92 -2.76 19.93
C MET A 14 -0.17 -2.86 21.27
N ILE A 15 -0.06 -1.74 21.97
CA ILE A 15 0.61 -1.70 23.28
C ILE A 15 -0.34 -2.24 24.34
N THR A 16 -1.55 -1.67 24.43
CA THR A 16 -2.56 -2.06 25.42
C THR A 16 -3.95 -1.55 25.05
N THR A 17 -4.97 -2.21 25.59
CA THR A 17 -6.31 -1.64 25.71
C THR A 17 -6.35 -0.70 26.92
N VAL A 18 -7.05 0.42 26.79
CA VAL A 18 -7.27 1.41 27.85
C VAL A 18 -8.77 1.43 28.17
N PRO A 19 -9.19 0.92 29.34
CA PRO A 19 -10.60 0.93 29.74
C PRO A 19 -11.15 2.35 29.80
N ARG A 20 -12.42 2.54 29.41
CA ARG A 20 -13.10 3.85 29.40
C ARG A 20 -13.07 4.55 30.76
N GLU A 21 -13.04 3.80 31.86
CA GLU A 21 -13.02 4.31 33.24
C GLU A 21 -11.73 5.07 33.55
N SER A 22 -10.70 4.93 32.70
CA SER A 22 -9.42 5.63 32.82
C SER A 22 -9.48 7.09 32.33
N PHE A 23 -10.62 7.54 31.80
CA PHE A 23 -10.78 8.87 31.20
C PHE A 23 -11.81 9.72 31.96
N ASN A 24 -11.68 11.05 31.85
CA ASN A 24 -12.66 12.01 32.34
C ASN A 24 -12.90 13.12 31.30
N PRO A 25 -14.12 13.28 30.75
CA PRO A 25 -15.32 12.47 31.01
C PRO A 25 -15.17 11.04 30.48
N ILE A 26 -15.92 10.11 31.08
CA ILE A 26 -15.90 8.68 30.69
C ILE A 26 -16.53 8.52 29.28
N PRO A 27 -15.80 8.00 28.28
CA PRO A 27 -16.33 7.76 26.95
C PRO A 27 -17.26 6.53 26.90
N LYS A 28 -17.95 6.36 25.76
CA LYS A 28 -18.89 5.24 25.54
C LYS A 28 -18.22 3.90 25.22
N THR A 29 -16.92 3.91 24.90
CA THR A 29 -16.17 2.76 24.42
C THR A 29 -14.77 2.78 25.00
N ASP A 30 -14.16 1.60 25.07
CA ASP A 30 -12.76 1.49 25.47
C ASP A 30 -11.86 2.00 24.35
N SER A 31 -10.63 2.36 24.70
CA SER A 31 -9.61 2.85 23.78
C SER A 31 -8.48 1.85 23.63
N VAL A 32 -7.63 2.05 22.62
CA VAL A 32 -6.42 1.26 22.41
C VAL A 32 -5.25 2.21 22.22
N ALA A 33 -4.15 1.94 22.93
CA ALA A 33 -2.88 2.59 22.69
C ALA A 33 -2.11 1.81 21.61
N LEU A 34 -1.77 2.50 20.52
CA LEU A 34 -1.00 1.95 19.41
C LEU A 34 0.35 2.65 19.33
N GLU A 35 1.41 1.89 19.10
CA GLU A 35 2.68 2.39 18.63
C GLU A 35 2.68 2.35 17.10
N ILE A 36 3.12 3.44 16.47
CA ILE A 36 3.17 3.54 15.00
C ILE A 36 4.56 3.99 14.60
N SER A 37 5.28 3.13 13.88
CA SER A 37 6.60 3.43 13.33
C SER A 37 6.53 3.51 11.80
N LYS A 38 7.40 4.31 11.17
CA LYS A 38 7.43 4.46 9.71
C LYS A 38 8.24 3.33 9.07
N LYS A 39 7.67 2.64 8.08
CA LYS A 39 8.41 1.68 7.23
C LYS A 39 9.26 2.42 6.17
N PRO A 40 10.41 1.86 5.75
CA PRO A 40 11.17 2.37 4.62
C PRO A 40 10.33 2.44 3.35
N ILE A 41 10.63 3.43 2.49
CA ILE A 41 9.86 3.65 1.27
C ILE A 41 10.04 2.50 0.28
N ASN A 42 8.95 1.79 -0.01
CA ASN A 42 8.90 0.69 -0.97
C ASN A 42 8.02 1.02 -2.18
N ILE A 43 7.88 0.05 -3.10
CA ILE A 43 7.08 0.19 -4.32
C ILE A 43 5.60 0.44 -4.00
N MET A 44 5.03 -0.22 -2.98
CA MET A 44 3.64 -0.04 -2.58
C MET A 44 3.38 1.39 -2.09
N GLN A 45 4.27 1.95 -1.28
CA GLN A 45 4.16 3.34 -0.84
C GLN A 45 4.26 4.32 -2.02
N GLN A 46 5.20 4.10 -2.95
CA GLN A 46 5.32 4.92 -4.18
C GLN A 46 4.08 4.84 -5.08
N LEU A 47 3.37 3.72 -5.04
CA LEU A 47 2.11 3.54 -5.76
C LEU A 47 0.99 4.39 -5.14
N TYR A 48 0.81 4.29 -3.82
CA TYR A 48 -0.23 5.04 -3.10
C TYR A 48 -0.02 6.56 -3.15
N LEU A 49 1.23 7.03 -3.23
CA LEU A 49 1.53 8.45 -3.46
C LEU A 49 1.04 8.95 -4.83
N GLN A 50 0.69 8.06 -5.76
CA GLN A 50 0.20 8.36 -7.10
C GLN A 50 -1.25 7.91 -7.31
N ARG A 51 -2.05 7.86 -6.23
CA ARG A 51 -3.41 7.30 -6.19
C ARG A 51 -4.38 7.86 -7.24
N ASP A 52 -4.12 9.05 -7.77
CA ASP A 52 -4.88 9.72 -8.81
C ASP A 52 -4.63 9.15 -10.22
N LYS A 53 -3.56 8.37 -10.41
CA LYS A 53 -3.17 7.80 -11.70
C LYS A 53 -3.80 6.42 -11.96
N LYS A 54 -3.79 6.05 -13.25
CA LYS A 54 -3.96 4.66 -13.68
C LYS A 54 -2.84 3.78 -13.11
N LEU A 55 -3.20 2.57 -12.68
CA LEU A 55 -2.28 1.64 -12.04
C LEU A 55 -1.00 1.39 -12.85
N LYS A 56 -1.11 1.14 -14.16
CA LYS A 56 0.04 0.91 -15.04
C LYS A 56 1.04 2.05 -15.09
N ASN A 57 0.57 3.30 -14.98
CA ASN A 57 1.44 4.47 -14.99
C ASN A 57 2.17 4.61 -13.65
N ALA A 58 1.42 4.45 -12.55
CA ALA A 58 1.96 4.52 -11.21
C ALA A 58 2.98 3.40 -10.93
N LEU A 59 2.67 2.16 -11.29
CA LEU A 59 3.58 1.01 -11.16
C LEU A 59 4.88 1.26 -11.94
N ARG A 60 4.78 1.73 -13.18
CA ARG A 60 5.96 2.02 -14.00
C ARG A 60 6.83 3.08 -13.35
N GLU A 61 6.24 4.18 -12.85
CA GLU A 61 6.99 5.21 -12.15
C GLU A 61 7.60 4.71 -10.83
N ALA A 62 6.87 3.89 -10.08
CA ALA A 62 7.35 3.29 -8.84
C ALA A 62 8.55 2.35 -9.11
N LEU A 63 8.48 1.51 -10.15
CA LEU A 63 9.57 0.63 -10.57
C LEU A 63 10.81 1.42 -11.00
N ILE A 64 10.65 2.48 -11.81
CA ILE A 64 11.76 3.35 -12.23
C ILE A 64 12.45 3.97 -11.01
N LYS A 65 11.68 4.51 -10.05
CA LYS A 65 12.23 5.17 -8.86
C LYS A 65 12.94 4.21 -7.91
N THR A 66 12.35 3.04 -7.68
CA THR A 66 12.86 2.08 -6.69
C THR A 66 14.03 1.26 -7.22
N ARG A 67 14.00 0.87 -8.50
CA ARG A 67 15.04 0.01 -9.11
C ARG A 67 16.05 0.74 -9.98
N LYS A 68 15.85 2.05 -10.21
CA LYS A 68 16.70 2.86 -11.10
C LYS A 68 16.76 2.31 -12.54
N ILE A 69 15.67 1.72 -13.02
CA ILE A 69 15.56 1.17 -14.38
C ILE A 69 14.90 2.15 -15.36
N THR A 70 15.05 1.90 -16.65
CA THR A 70 14.43 2.70 -17.70
C THR A 70 12.92 2.43 -17.84
N LYS A 71 12.22 3.36 -18.50
CA LYS A 71 10.80 3.20 -18.86
C LYS A 71 10.53 1.95 -19.71
N LYS A 72 11.48 1.56 -20.56
CA LYS A 72 11.36 0.38 -21.43
C LYS A 72 11.43 -0.91 -20.62
N GLU A 73 12.42 -1.01 -19.72
CA GLU A 73 12.58 -2.17 -18.83
C GLU A 73 11.39 -2.32 -17.88
N ALA A 74 10.93 -1.22 -17.28
CA ALA A 74 9.75 -1.24 -16.42
C ALA A 74 8.51 -1.75 -17.15
N ARG A 75 8.34 -1.39 -18.44
CA ARG A 75 7.23 -1.88 -19.26
C ARG A 75 7.33 -3.39 -19.51
N ILE A 76 8.53 -3.90 -19.82
CA ILE A 76 8.77 -5.34 -20.05
C ILE A 76 8.44 -6.15 -18.79
N ILE A 77 8.85 -5.67 -17.61
CA ILE A 77 8.53 -6.33 -16.33
C ILE A 77 7.02 -6.40 -16.12
N LEU A 78 6.30 -5.29 -16.34
CA LEU A 78 4.85 -5.27 -16.17
C LEU A 78 4.13 -6.20 -17.15
N GLU A 79 4.56 -6.23 -18.42
CA GLU A 79 3.99 -7.13 -19.42
C GLU A 79 4.29 -8.60 -19.09
N LYS A 80 5.47 -8.92 -18.55
CA LYS A 80 5.85 -10.29 -18.18
C LYS A 80 5.10 -10.81 -16.94
N GLU A 81 5.02 -9.99 -15.90
CA GLU A 81 4.53 -10.42 -14.58
C GLU A 81 3.02 -10.21 -14.41
N LEU A 82 2.45 -9.16 -15.02
CA LEU A 82 1.03 -8.80 -14.89
C LEU A 82 0.26 -8.92 -16.23
N GLY A 83 0.95 -9.11 -17.36
CA GLY A 83 0.32 -9.29 -18.65
C GLY A 83 -0.61 -8.14 -19.04
N ASN A 84 -1.70 -8.48 -19.72
CA ASN A 84 -2.79 -7.56 -20.08
C ASN A 84 -3.90 -7.57 -19.04
N ALA A 85 -3.58 -7.67 -17.75
CA ALA A 85 -4.61 -7.72 -16.73
C ALA A 85 -5.49 -6.45 -16.76
N ASN A 86 -6.81 -6.64 -16.84
CA ASN A 86 -7.78 -5.56 -17.04
C ASN A 86 -7.72 -4.47 -15.96
N PHE A 87 -7.19 -4.79 -14.78
CA PHE A 87 -7.08 -3.85 -13.66
C PHE A 87 -5.91 -2.87 -13.79
N LEU A 88 -4.96 -3.09 -14.71
CA LEU A 88 -3.85 -2.17 -14.99
C LEU A 88 -4.31 -0.80 -15.50
N ASP A 89 -5.48 -0.76 -16.13
CA ASP A 89 -6.08 0.47 -16.64
C ASP A 89 -7.01 1.18 -15.65
N LYS A 90 -7.27 0.56 -14.50
CA LYS A 90 -8.07 1.16 -13.41
C LYS A 90 -7.29 2.24 -12.67
N ASN A 91 -8.02 3.16 -12.05
CA ASN A 91 -7.45 4.06 -11.06
C ASN A 91 -7.14 3.27 -9.78
N ILE A 92 -6.04 3.59 -9.10
CA ILE A 92 -5.59 2.87 -7.89
C ILE A 92 -6.67 2.83 -6.80
N MET A 93 -7.42 3.92 -6.61
CA MET A 93 -8.48 4.00 -5.60
C MET A 93 -9.69 3.13 -5.94
N SER A 94 -9.82 2.66 -7.18
CA SER A 94 -10.91 1.78 -7.63
C SER A 94 -10.54 0.29 -7.61
N LEU A 95 -9.33 -0.05 -7.16
CA LEU A 95 -8.91 -1.45 -7.04
C LEU A 95 -9.68 -2.17 -5.94
N THR A 96 -10.11 -3.38 -6.27
CA THR A 96 -10.71 -4.32 -5.32
C THR A 96 -9.65 -4.93 -4.42
N VAL A 97 -10.07 -5.54 -3.30
CA VAL A 97 -9.15 -6.22 -2.38
C VAL A 97 -8.36 -7.33 -3.08
N ALA A 98 -9.04 -8.15 -3.90
CA ALA A 98 -8.38 -9.21 -4.66
C ALA A 98 -7.31 -8.67 -5.64
N GLU A 99 -7.56 -7.53 -6.28
CA GLU A 99 -6.58 -6.89 -7.16
C GLU A 99 -5.39 -6.32 -6.38
N LEU A 100 -5.62 -5.79 -5.17
CA LEU A 100 -4.56 -5.33 -4.28
C LEU A 100 -3.69 -6.47 -3.78
N GLU A 101 -4.27 -7.64 -3.49
CA GLU A 101 -3.51 -8.84 -3.09
C GLU A 101 -2.60 -9.36 -4.22
N ILE A 102 -3.07 -9.33 -5.47
CA ILE A 102 -2.23 -9.66 -6.64
C ILE A 102 -1.07 -8.67 -6.75
N LEU A 103 -1.36 -7.38 -6.53
CA LEU A 103 -0.34 -6.34 -6.57
C LEU A 103 0.73 -6.52 -5.50
N ASP A 104 0.31 -6.86 -4.28
CA ASP A 104 1.19 -7.05 -3.14
C ASP A 104 2.13 -8.25 -3.35
N LYS A 105 1.59 -9.36 -3.89
CA LYS A 105 2.39 -10.52 -4.32
C LYS A 105 3.42 -10.14 -5.37
N PHE A 106 3.02 -9.35 -6.37
CA PHE A 106 3.94 -8.86 -7.39
C PHE A 106 5.07 -8.03 -6.78
N VAL A 107 4.75 -7.08 -5.88
CA VAL A 107 5.76 -6.22 -5.25
C VAL A 107 6.72 -7.03 -4.40
N THR A 108 6.20 -7.97 -3.60
CA THR A 108 7.00 -8.81 -2.70
C THR A 108 7.88 -9.80 -3.46
N ALA A 109 7.36 -10.43 -4.53
CA ALA A 109 8.14 -11.34 -5.37
C ALA A 109 9.23 -10.65 -6.19
N SER A 110 9.09 -9.33 -6.38
CA SER A 110 9.99 -8.57 -7.22
C SER A 110 11.03 -7.77 -6.43
N GLY A 111 10.89 -7.63 -5.11
CA GLY A 111 11.80 -6.90 -4.21
C GLY A 111 12.93 -7.78 -3.70
#